data_AF-A0A9N9LIM9-F1
#
_entry.id   AF-A0A9N9LIM9-F1
#
_cell.length_a   1.000
_cell.length_b   1.000
_cell.length_c   1.000
_cell.angle_alpha   90.00
_cell.angle_beta   90.00
_cell.angle_gamma   90.00
#
_symmetry.space_group_name_H-M   'P 1'
#
loop_
_entity.id
_entity.type
_entity.pdbx_description
1 polymer ?
#
loop_
_entity_poly.entity_id
_entity_poly.type
_entity_poly.pdbx_seq_one_letter_code
_entity_poly.pdbx_strand_id
1 'polypeptide(L)'
;MQGQGQSHPRGLQEPFFLVKLGILGERLLMPTLQNAAIDALEKIVNNAFFTLSHHYKYVYEHTLPGSALRRYIVEQLIVYFVAEDWLDNLKNHLPPDMLSDIFKSYKTRFPLLKSKDHPPHQTLINTKDFHVPVEGVNQGQEA
;
A
#
# COMPACT_ATOMS: atom_id res chain seq x y z
N MET A 1 16.43 -38.60 20.85
CA MET A 1 15.24 -37.81 20.50
C MET A 1 15.73 -36.45 20.01
N GLN A 2 15.61 -36.21 18.70
CA GLN A 2 15.85 -34.90 18.05
C GLN A 2 14.81 -33.91 18.62
N GLY A 3 15.16 -32.71 19.09
CA GLY A 3 15.79 -31.63 18.33
C GLY A 3 14.71 -30.70 17.79
N GLN A 4 14.05 -29.92 18.65
CA GLN A 4 13.17 -28.82 18.21
C GLN A 4 13.84 -27.49 18.54
N GLY A 5 14.72 -27.06 17.64
CA GLY A 5 15.07 -25.65 17.53
C GLY A 5 13.83 -24.90 17.06
N GLN A 6 13.30 -24.03 17.92
CA GLN A 6 12.27 -23.07 17.52
C GLN A 6 12.90 -22.05 16.58
N SER A 7 12.95 -22.37 15.29
CA SER A 7 13.17 -21.39 14.24
C SER A 7 11.93 -20.50 14.20
N HIS A 8 12.02 -19.31 14.78
CA HIS A 8 11.08 -18.23 14.47
C HIS A 8 11.02 -18.08 12.94
N PRO A 9 9.83 -18.10 12.31
CA PRO A 9 9.74 -17.90 10.88
C PRO A 9 10.19 -16.48 10.57
N ARG A 10 11.32 -16.37 9.86
CA ARG A 10 11.95 -15.12 9.39
C ARG A 10 11.06 -14.24 8.49
N GLY A 11 9.79 -14.59 8.27
CA GLY A 11 8.91 -14.02 7.25
C GLY A 11 7.90 -12.95 7.69
N LEU A 12 7.84 -12.55 8.97
CA LEU A 12 6.87 -11.54 9.44
C LEU A 12 7.45 -10.11 9.59
N GLN A 13 8.76 -9.92 9.40
CA GLN A 13 9.40 -8.59 9.51
C GLN A 13 9.44 -7.80 8.19
N GLU A 14 9.15 -8.45 7.05
CA GLU A 14 9.36 -7.86 5.73
C GLU A 14 8.40 -6.70 5.38
N PRO A 15 7.08 -6.76 5.66
CA PRO A 15 6.17 -5.71 5.24
C PRO A 15 6.43 -4.37 5.96
N PHE A 16 6.73 -4.43 7.26
CA PHE A 16 6.99 -3.21 8.03
C PHE A 16 8.28 -2.51 7.61
N PHE A 17 9.31 -3.30 7.29
CA PHE A 17 10.57 -2.77 6.79
C PHE A 17 10.37 -2.02 5.48
N LEU A 18 9.58 -2.57 4.55
CA LEU A 18 9.28 -1.91 3.29
C LEU A 18 8.44 -0.65 3.47
N VAL A 19 7.49 -0.63 4.42
CA VAL A 19 6.77 0.59 4.80
C VAL A 19 7.75 1.68 5.26
N LYS A 20 8.69 1.34 6.15
CA LYS A 20 9.72 2.28 6.60
C LYS A 20 10.61 2.75 5.46
N LEU A 21 10.95 1.87 4.53
CA LEU A 21 11.76 2.21 3.37
C LEU A 21 11.03 3.16 2.41
N GLY A 22 9.74 2.95 2.20
CA GLY A 22 8.88 3.85 1.42
C GLY A 22 8.79 5.25 2.04
N ILE A 23 8.63 5.32 3.37
CA ILE A 23 8.65 6.58 4.12
C ILE A 23 10.02 7.27 4.02
N LEU A 24 11.11 6.49 4.11
CA LEU A 24 12.46 7.02 3.97
C LEU A 24 12.67 7.60 2.57
N GLY A 25 12.22 6.90 1.52
CA GLY A 25 12.23 7.39 0.14
C GLY A 25 11.49 8.72 -0.02
N GLU A 26 10.31 8.86 0.59
CA GLU A 26 9.56 10.12 0.59
C GLU A 26 10.32 11.24 1.29
N ARG A 27 10.84 10.99 2.50
CA ARG A 27 11.54 12.00 3.31
C ARG A 27 12.84 12.48 2.69
N LEU A 28 13.54 11.59 2.00
CA LEU A 28 14.79 11.91 1.31
C LEU A 28 14.57 12.41 -0.12
N LEU A 29 13.31 12.56 -0.56
CA LEU A 29 12.96 12.91 -1.93
C LEU A 29 13.66 11.99 -2.94
N MET A 30 13.60 10.68 -2.69
CA MET A 30 14.13 9.62 -3.55
C MET A 30 12.97 8.80 -4.15
N PRO A 31 12.32 9.29 -5.23
CA PRO A 31 11.19 8.62 -5.88
C PRO A 31 11.47 7.15 -6.22
N THR A 32 12.66 6.84 -6.73
CA THR A 32 13.04 5.45 -7.09
C THR A 32 12.99 4.51 -5.89
N LEU A 33 13.42 4.97 -4.71
CA LEU A 33 13.38 4.17 -3.49
C LEU A 33 11.95 3.96 -3.00
N GLN A 34 11.14 5.03 -3.02
CA GLN A 34 9.74 4.96 -2.62
C GLN A 34 8.96 4.01 -3.53
N ASN A 35 9.14 4.13 -4.85
CA ASN A 35 8.46 3.30 -5.85
C ASN A 35 8.87 1.82 -5.71
N ALA A 36 10.16 1.55 -5.53
CA ALA A 36 10.65 0.18 -5.31
C ALA A 36 10.08 -0.45 -4.03
N ALA A 37 9.93 0.34 -2.96
CA ALA A 37 9.29 -0.13 -1.72
C ALA A 37 7.81 -0.45 -1.92
N ILE A 38 7.07 0.38 -2.65
CA ILE A 38 5.66 0.14 -3.00
C ILE A 38 5.52 -1.12 -3.87
N ASP A 39 6.38 -1.30 -4.88
CA ASP A 39 6.37 -2.48 -5.74
C ASP A 39 6.67 -3.76 -4.97
N ALA A 40 7.58 -3.70 -3.99
CA ALA A 40 7.88 -4.83 -3.12
C ALA A 40 6.71 -5.13 -2.17
N LEU A 41 6.06 -4.11 -1.60
CA LEU A 41 4.87 -4.27 -0.77
C LEU A 41 3.75 -4.96 -1.55
N GLU A 42 3.51 -4.56 -2.79
CA GLU A 42 2.48 -5.14 -3.64
C GLU A 42 2.69 -6.63 -3.87
N LYS A 43 3.94 -7.03 -4.14
CA LYS A 43 4.27 -8.45 -4.32
C LYS A 43 3.95 -9.26 -3.06
N ILE A 44 4.24 -8.72 -1.88
CA ILE A 44 3.94 -9.40 -0.61
C ILE A 44 2.44 -9.48 -0.39
N VAL A 45 1.73 -8.36 -0.53
CA VAL A 45 0.28 -8.30 -0.26
C VAL A 45 -0.49 -9.23 -1.21
N ASN A 46 -0.14 -9.26 -2.50
CA ASN A 46 -0.75 -10.17 -3.47
C ASN A 46 -0.49 -11.65 -3.18
N ASN A 47 0.71 -11.99 -2.69
CA ASN A 47 1.07 -13.39 -2.45
C ASN A 47 0.55 -13.94 -1.12
N ALA A 48 0.31 -13.08 -0.13
CA ALA A 48 0.00 -13.49 1.25
C ALA A 48 -1.41 -13.10 1.73
N PHE A 49 -2.22 -12.42 0.91
CA PHE A 49 -3.49 -11.81 1.32
C PHE A 49 -3.33 -11.01 2.63
N PHE A 50 -2.19 -10.32 2.76
CA PHE A 50 -1.75 -9.72 4.01
C PHE A 50 -2.28 -8.29 4.17
N THR A 51 -2.68 -7.96 5.40
CA THR A 51 -3.24 -6.65 5.73
C THR A 51 -2.20 -5.79 6.44
N LEU A 52 -1.97 -4.57 5.96
CA LEU A 52 -1.06 -3.60 6.59
C LEU A 52 -1.71 -2.83 7.77
N SER A 53 -2.76 -3.38 8.38
CA SER A 53 -3.62 -2.68 9.37
C SER A 53 -2.87 -2.05 10.55
N HIS A 54 -1.84 -2.72 11.05
CA HIS A 54 -0.98 -2.24 12.12
C HIS A 54 -0.01 -1.12 11.69
N HIS A 55 0.13 -0.87 10.39
CA HIS A 55 1.02 0.15 9.83
C HIS A 55 0.31 1.45 9.49
N TYR A 56 -1.02 1.48 9.45
CA TYR A 56 -1.78 2.66 8.99
C TYR A 56 -1.44 3.89 9.83
N LYS A 57 -1.47 3.76 11.15
CA LYS A 57 -1.08 4.83 12.08
C LYS A 57 0.33 5.33 11.80
N TYR A 58 1.30 4.43 11.70
CA TYR A 58 2.68 4.79 11.44
C TYR A 58 2.86 5.53 10.10
N VAL A 59 2.19 5.08 9.04
CA VAL A 59 2.28 5.76 7.73
C VAL A 59 1.71 7.16 7.82
N TYR A 60 0.54 7.34 8.42
CA TYR A 60 -0.08 8.66 8.56
C TYR A 60 0.68 9.60 9.50
N GLU A 61 1.39 9.09 10.51
CA GLU A 61 2.25 9.90 11.39
C GLU A 61 3.54 10.35 10.71
N HIS A 62 4.02 9.61 9.70
CA HIS A 62 5.37 9.78 9.15
C HIS A 62 5.44 10.25 7.69
N THR A 63 4.31 10.42 7.02
CA THR A 63 4.18 10.93 5.64
C THR A 63 3.33 12.19 5.59
N LEU A 64 3.36 12.94 4.49
CA LEU A 64 2.53 14.13 4.30
C LEU A 64 1.18 13.81 3.62
N PRO A 65 0.16 14.67 3.76
CA PRO A 65 -1.05 14.58 2.94
C PRO A 65 -0.71 14.52 1.44
N GLY A 66 -1.34 13.58 0.72
CA GLY A 66 -1.06 13.35 -0.70
C GLY A 66 0.10 12.37 -0.98
N SER A 67 0.76 11.84 0.05
CA SER A 67 1.78 10.79 -0.07
C SER A 67 1.33 9.64 -0.97
N ALA A 68 2.22 9.21 -1.87
CA ALA A 68 2.05 8.02 -2.69
C ALA A 68 1.78 6.76 -1.83
N LEU A 69 2.46 6.64 -0.69
CA LEU A 69 2.31 5.51 0.21
C LEU A 69 0.95 5.51 0.92
N ARG A 70 0.44 6.68 1.32
CA ARG A 70 -0.94 6.80 1.86
C ARG A 70 -1.98 6.36 0.84
N ARG A 71 -1.88 6.86 -0.40
CA ARG A 71 -2.79 6.50 -1.49
C ARG A 71 -2.76 5.00 -1.77
N TYR A 72 -1.56 4.42 -1.87
CA TYR A 72 -1.37 2.98 -2.07
C TYR A 72 -2.09 2.15 -1.00
N ILE A 73 -1.87 2.47 0.28
CA ILE A 73 -2.46 1.74 1.41
C ILE A 73 -3.98 1.85 1.43
N VAL A 74 -4.53 3.02 1.10
CA VAL A 74 -5.98 3.22 1.02
C VAL A 74 -6.57 2.42 -0.13
N GLU A 75 -5.93 2.40 -1.30
CA GLU A 75 -6.43 1.58 -2.42
C GLU A 75 -6.38 0.09 -2.09
N GLN A 76 -5.31 -0.36 -1.44
CA GLN A 76 -5.18 -1.72 -0.89
C GLN A 76 -6.32 -2.05 0.07
N LEU A 77 -6.63 -1.13 0.98
CA LEU A 77 -7.77 -1.25 1.89
C LEU A 77 -9.07 -1.55 1.13
N ILE A 78 -9.36 -0.74 0.10
CA ILE A 78 -10.64 -0.77 -0.62
C ILE A 78 -10.77 -2.04 -1.48
N VAL A 79 -9.67 -2.55 -2.04
CA VAL A 79 -9.70 -3.77 -2.88
C VAL A 79 -9.91 -5.02 -2.05
N TYR A 80 -9.18 -5.16 -0.94
CA TYR A 80 -9.11 -6.43 -0.24
C TYR A 80 -10.09 -6.54 0.94
N PHE A 81 -10.68 -5.43 1.40
CA PHE A 81 -11.58 -5.45 2.57
C PHE A 81 -13.01 -5.03 2.22
N VAL A 82 -13.88 -6.05 2.12
CA VAL A 82 -15.33 -5.90 1.95
C VAL A 82 -16.11 -6.68 3.04
N ALA A 83 -15.42 -7.35 3.98
CA ALA A 83 -16.11 -8.09 5.05
C ALA A 83 -16.55 -7.16 6.19
N GLU A 84 -17.84 -7.19 6.56
CA GLU A 84 -18.43 -6.36 7.62
C GLU A 84 -17.70 -6.52 8.97
N ASP A 85 -17.34 -7.76 9.33
CA ASP A 85 -16.65 -8.10 10.59
C ASP A 85 -15.29 -7.42 10.75
N TRP A 86 -14.67 -7.00 9.66
CA TRP A 86 -13.36 -6.37 9.67
C TRP A 86 -13.43 -4.87 10.03
N LEU A 87 -14.52 -4.18 9.66
CA LEU A 87 -14.68 -2.75 9.97
C LEU A 87 -14.75 -2.50 11.48
N ASP A 88 -15.38 -3.41 12.23
CA ASP A 88 -15.46 -3.30 13.69
C ASP A 88 -14.10 -3.43 14.37
N ASN A 89 -13.20 -4.24 13.83
CA ASN A 89 -11.83 -4.37 14.31
C ASN A 89 -10.95 -3.17 13.92
N LEU A 90 -11.26 -2.48 12.82
CA LEU A 90 -10.46 -1.39 12.29
C LEU A 90 -10.77 -0.02 12.90
N LYS A 91 -11.97 0.18 13.47
CA LYS A 91 -12.41 1.46 14.07
C LYS A 91 -11.39 2.05 15.04
N ASN A 92 -10.70 1.22 15.81
CA ASN A 92 -9.72 1.66 16.81
C ASN A 92 -8.31 1.93 16.24
N HIS A 93 -8.05 1.55 14.99
CA HIS A 93 -6.73 1.57 14.36
C HIS A 93 -6.63 2.55 13.19
N LEU A 94 -7.76 3.07 12.71
CA LEU A 94 -7.82 4.03 11.61
C LEU A 94 -7.41 5.44 12.07
N PRO A 95 -6.38 6.04 11.46
CA PRO A 95 -6.09 7.45 11.64
C PRO A 95 -7.28 8.32 11.16
N PRO A 96 -7.61 9.43 11.84
CA PRO A 96 -8.71 10.30 11.43
C PRO A 96 -8.61 10.77 9.97
N ASP A 97 -7.40 11.15 9.54
CA ASP A 97 -7.14 11.61 8.17
C ASP A 97 -7.36 10.50 7.12
N MET A 98 -7.15 9.24 7.51
CA MET A 98 -7.31 8.11 6.61
C MET A 98 -8.76 7.92 6.18
N LEU A 99 -9.73 8.23 7.05
CA LEU A 99 -11.15 8.20 6.69
C LEU A 99 -11.48 9.16 5.54
N SER A 100 -10.87 10.34 5.54
CA SER A 100 -11.02 11.31 4.44
C SER A 100 -10.47 10.75 3.14
N ASP A 101 -9.29 10.13 3.19
CA ASP A 101 -8.65 9.55 2.01
C ASP A 101 -9.41 8.33 1.48
N ILE A 102 -9.93 7.47 2.36
CA ILE A 102 -10.83 6.37 2.00
C ILE A 102 -12.06 6.90 1.26
N PHE A 103 -12.71 7.95 1.78
CA PHE A 103 -13.89 8.52 1.14
C PHE A 103 -13.57 9.12 -0.24
N LYS A 104 -12.43 9.79 -0.39
CA LYS A 104 -11.96 10.31 -1.70
C LYS A 104 -11.70 9.19 -2.70
N SER A 105 -11.01 8.13 -2.28
CA SER A 105 -10.72 6.97 -3.12
C SER A 105 -12.00 6.24 -3.52
N TYR A 106 -12.92 6.02 -2.57
CA TYR A 106 -14.22 5.39 -2.84
C TYR A 106 -15.05 6.20 -3.85
N LYS A 107 -15.12 7.54 -3.68
CA LYS A 107 -15.82 8.43 -4.63
C LYS A 107 -15.25 8.33 -6.05
N THR A 108 -13.94 8.15 -6.17
CA THR A 108 -13.26 7.99 -7.47
C THR A 108 -13.56 6.63 -8.10
N ARG A 109 -13.65 5.56 -7.31
CA ARG A 109 -13.94 4.19 -7.79
C ARG A 109 -15.41 3.90 -8.04
N PHE A 110 -16.32 4.53 -7.29
CA PHE A 110 -17.75 4.21 -7.35
C PHE A 110 -18.37 4.33 -8.76
N PRO A 111 -18.01 5.31 -9.61
CA PRO A 111 -18.44 5.34 -11.01
C PRO A 111 -17.94 4.14 -11.84
N LEU A 112 -16.75 3.62 -11.55
CA LEU A 112 -16.13 2.49 -12.25
C LEU A 112 -16.81 1.16 -11.89
N LEU A 113 -17.24 1.02 -10.63
CA LEU A 113 -17.97 -0.16 -10.13
C LEU A 113 -19.42 -0.26 -10.63
N LYS A 114 -20.01 0.86 -11.07
CA LYS A 114 -21.37 0.90 -11.64
C LYS A 114 -21.43 0.53 -13.13
N SER A 115 -20.29 0.43 -13.81
CA SER A 115 -20.24 -0.05 -15.18
C SER A 115 -20.51 -1.56 -15.19
N LYS A 116 -21.45 -2.02 -16.02
CA LYS A 116 -21.84 -3.45 -16.12
C LYS A 116 -20.69 -4.38 -16.59
N ASP A 117 -19.57 -3.79 -17.01
CA ASP A 117 -18.44 -4.49 -17.63
C ASP A 117 -17.26 -4.71 -16.66
N HIS A 118 -17.42 -4.45 -15.35
CA HIS A 118 -16.33 -4.63 -14.37
C HIS A 118 -16.57 -5.83 -13.44
N PRO A 119 -15.71 -6.87 -13.49
CA PRO A 119 -15.84 -8.02 -12.59
C PRO A 119 -15.60 -7.59 -11.14
N PRO A 120 -16.42 -8.08 -10.18
CA PRO A 120 -16.45 -7.55 -8.81
C PRO A 120 -15.21 -7.84 -7.95
N HIS A 121 -14.19 -8.56 -8.45
CA HIS A 121 -13.09 -9.04 -7.59
C HIS A 121 -11.67 -8.90 -8.14
N GLN A 122 -11.44 -8.24 -9.28
CA GLN A 122 -10.07 -8.07 -9.81
C GLN A 122 -9.92 -6.72 -10.51
N THR A 123 -9.83 -5.64 -9.73
CA THR A 123 -8.98 -4.52 -10.15
C THR A 123 -7.69 -4.65 -9.39
N LEU A 124 -6.76 -5.43 -9.96
CA LEU A 124 -5.38 -5.52 -9.48
C LEU A 124 -4.86 -4.10 -9.28
N ILE A 125 -4.33 -3.81 -8.10
CA ILE A 125 -3.75 -2.50 -7.83
C ILE A 125 -2.52 -2.37 -8.72
N ASN A 126 -2.57 -1.41 -9.64
CA ASN A 126 -1.42 -1.10 -10.47
C ASN A 126 -0.52 -0.16 -9.69
N THR A 127 0.61 -0.67 -9.19
CA THR A 127 1.53 0.14 -8.37
C THR A 127 2.05 1.38 -9.08
N LYS A 128 2.09 1.35 -10.42
CA LYS A 128 2.50 2.49 -11.25
C LYS A 128 1.62 3.72 -11.06
N ASP A 129 0.37 3.56 -10.63
CA ASP A 129 -0.53 4.68 -10.36
C ASP A 129 -0.10 5.47 -9.12
N PHE A 130 0.76 4.88 -8.28
CA PHE A 130 1.32 5.52 -7.09
C PHE A 130 2.77 5.94 -7.27
N HIS A 131 3.41 5.59 -8.39
CA HIS A 131 4.81 5.94 -8.61
C HIS A 131 4.98 7.46 -8.67
N VAL A 132 5.95 7.96 -7.91
CA VAL A 132 6.39 9.34 -8.03
C VAL A 132 7.31 9.45 -9.26
N PRO A 133 7.13 10.48 -10.12
CA PRO A 133 7.99 10.67 -11.28
C PRO A 133 9.48 10.74 -10.91
N VAL A 134 10.32 10.09 -11.70
CA VAL A 134 11.78 10.17 -11.58
C VAL A 134 12.26 11.18 -12.62
N GLU A 135 12.54 12.42 -12.20
CA GLU A 135 13.18 13.40 -13.08
C GLU A 135 14.62 12.95 -13.39
N GLY A 136 15.00 12.84 -14.67
CA GLY A 136 16.40 12.69 -15.06
C GLY A 136 16.83 11.43 -15.83
N VAL A 137 15.93 10.57 -16.31
CA VAL A 137 16.30 9.64 -17.39
C VAL A 137 16.22 10.42 -18.70
N ASN A 138 17.30 11.14 -19.02
CA ASN A 138 17.56 11.58 -20.38
C ASN A 138 17.44 10.34 -21.27
N GLN A 139 16.35 10.26 -22.03
CA GLN A 139 16.31 9.41 -23.21
C GLN A 139 17.43 9.93 -24.10
N GLY A 140 18.55 9.20 -24.12
CA GLY A 140 19.65 9.49 -25.00
C GLY A 140 19.09 9.61 -26.41
N GLN A 141 19.15 10.83 -26.94
CA GLN A 141 19.06 11.04 -28.38
C GLN A 141 20.19 10.22 -28.99
N GLU A 142 19.85 9.14 -29.67
CA GLU A 142 20.73 8.56 -30.67
C GLU A 142 20.96 9.66 -31.73
N ALA A 143 22.22 10.08 -31.82
CA ALA A 143 22.74 10.95 -32.87
C ALA A 143 23.10 10.11 -34.10
#